data_AF-A0A7S4PKR4-F1
#
_entry.id   AF-A0A7S4PKR4-F1
#
_cell.length_a   1.000
_cell.length_b   1.000
_cell.length_c   1.000
_cell.angle_alpha   90.00
_cell.angle_beta   90.00
_cell.angle_gamma   90.00
#
_symmetry.space_group_name_H-M   'P 1'
#
loop_
_entity.id
_entity.type
_entity.pdbx_description
1 polymer ?
#
loop_
_entity_poly.entity_id
_entity_poly.type
_entity_poly.pdbx_seq_one_letter_code
_entity_poly.pdbx_strand_id
1 'polypeptide(L)'
;MIHEFLQFDLNAIVLDKSKEASSKNPDENQFVFNPRHDKFYAKHMLSDWGTVCVEAQGMVEEYQSSVKSTKNKPKDEKSTDADDLRDRISQLPKIKRQAVNMRKHVDVMTEIGKQIRIRNLFDIGALEQDIMRTYAPRDHWRKLREIVECKNASNTRDILRLALLFILRYEAEDGSSLTSETSGFTKAFTNLSVTGSSDDASPKVSAAAVVLELLHSNEIGRSTSLIKIKHFLDRYGSDARCMNQPSKSSRNIFKSVFGVVKSASADQSQSWYTQHKPFVTTLAKLLLEENLPLTDFPSYPTNLTIDEKTLEKTDSRNILIFVVGGVTYTEARVMEEFCAEYTEKSTEKTSSKKSPSKHTTITPNILFGSTNMLTSSALLDQMLNE
;
A
#
# COMPACT_ATOMS: atom_id res chain seq x y z
N MET A 1 -3.73 -3.05 4.95
CA MET A 1 -5.16 -3.46 5.01
C MET A 1 -5.79 -3.11 6.35
N ILE A 2 -5.22 -3.51 7.50
CA ILE A 2 -5.73 -3.13 8.82
C ILE A 2 -5.90 -1.61 8.93
N HIS A 3 -4.85 -0.84 8.63
CA HIS A 3 -4.90 0.63 8.62
C HIS A 3 -5.99 1.21 7.73
N GLU A 4 -6.12 0.66 6.51
CA GLU A 4 -7.01 1.18 5.49
C GLU A 4 -8.49 0.91 5.77
N PHE A 5 -8.82 -0.25 6.36
CA PHE A 5 -10.22 -0.69 6.51
C PHE A 5 -10.75 -0.55 7.93
N LEU A 6 -9.89 -0.68 8.95
CA LEU A 6 -10.28 -0.78 10.34
C LEU A 6 -9.79 0.40 11.19
N GLN A 7 -9.12 1.38 10.57
CA GLN A 7 -8.55 2.57 11.22
C GLN A 7 -7.57 2.19 12.34
N PHE A 8 -6.32 1.93 11.95
CA PHE A 8 -5.27 1.51 12.86
C PHE A 8 -4.68 2.73 13.56
N ASP A 9 -5.02 2.91 14.84
CA ASP A 9 -4.56 4.04 15.64
C ASP A 9 -3.71 3.54 16.81
N LEU A 10 -2.49 4.08 16.95
CA LEU A 10 -1.52 3.70 17.98
C LEU A 10 -1.34 2.19 18.16
N ASN A 11 -1.32 1.46 17.04
CA ASN A 11 -1.25 -0.01 16.98
C ASN A 11 -2.45 -0.76 17.57
N ALA A 12 -3.59 -0.10 17.70
CA ALA A 12 -4.84 -0.69 18.15
C ALA A 12 -5.95 -0.50 17.10
N ILE A 13 -6.95 -1.37 17.17
CA ILE A 13 -8.21 -1.20 16.46
C ILE A 13 -9.37 -1.47 17.41
N VAL A 14 -10.55 -1.00 17.05
CA VAL A 14 -11.80 -1.35 17.70
C VAL A 14 -12.75 -1.95 16.65
N LEU A 15 -13.17 -3.20 16.84
CA LEU A 15 -14.15 -3.83 15.96
C LEU A 15 -15.56 -3.60 16.50
N ASP A 16 -16.36 -2.76 15.84
CA ASP A 16 -17.73 -2.47 16.27
C ASP A 16 -18.67 -3.66 15.96
N LYS A 17 -18.89 -4.53 16.94
CA LYS A 17 -19.88 -5.61 16.88
C LYS A 17 -21.27 -5.04 17.19
N SER A 18 -21.80 -4.20 16.30
CA SER A 18 -23.05 -3.45 16.44
C SER A 18 -23.08 -2.40 17.57
N LYS A 19 -23.77 -1.29 17.30
CA LYS A 19 -24.02 -0.18 18.26
C LYS A 19 -24.66 -0.62 19.59
N GLU A 20 -25.18 -1.84 19.67
CA GLU A 20 -25.80 -2.41 20.87
C GLU A 20 -24.81 -3.15 21.78
N ALA A 21 -23.73 -3.73 21.24
CA ALA A 21 -22.73 -4.44 22.07
C ALA A 21 -21.64 -3.51 22.63
N SER A 22 -21.30 -2.43 21.90
CA SER A 22 -20.28 -1.46 22.34
C SER A 22 -20.67 -0.68 23.60
N SER A 23 -21.97 -0.56 23.90
CA SER A 23 -22.46 0.11 25.12
C SER A 23 -22.23 -0.70 26.41
N LYS A 24 -21.93 -2.00 26.33
CA LYS A 24 -21.83 -2.86 27.52
C LYS A 24 -20.39 -3.22 27.93
N ASN A 25 -19.45 -3.31 26.99
CA ASN A 25 -18.02 -3.56 27.27
C ASN A 25 -17.12 -3.04 26.13
N PRO A 26 -16.61 -1.79 26.17
CA PRO A 26 -15.77 -1.24 25.12
C PRO A 26 -14.42 -1.96 24.98
N ASP A 27 -13.85 -2.43 26.09
CA ASP A 27 -12.53 -3.07 26.12
C ASP A 27 -12.50 -4.47 25.46
N GLU A 28 -13.64 -5.15 25.37
CA GLU A 28 -13.71 -6.53 24.83
C GLU A 28 -13.52 -6.58 23.30
N ASN A 29 -13.70 -5.45 22.61
CA ASN A 29 -13.58 -5.34 21.16
C ASN A 29 -12.35 -4.54 20.70
N GLN A 30 -11.52 -4.11 21.64
CA GLN A 30 -10.24 -3.46 21.34
C GLN A 30 -9.15 -4.51 21.15
N PHE A 31 -8.47 -4.45 20.00
CA PHE A 31 -7.35 -5.34 19.71
C PHE A 31 -6.06 -4.55 19.55
N VAL A 32 -5.06 -4.87 20.37
CA VAL A 32 -3.73 -4.26 20.33
C VAL A 32 -2.77 -5.18 19.58
N PHE A 33 -2.00 -4.61 18.65
CA PHE A 33 -1.02 -5.29 17.84
C PHE A 33 0.39 -4.89 18.27
N ASN A 34 1.16 -5.87 18.73
CA ASN A 34 2.55 -5.64 19.13
C ASN A 34 3.42 -6.78 18.59
N PRO A 35 4.33 -6.50 17.65
CA PRO A 35 5.23 -7.51 17.09
C PRO A 35 6.07 -8.26 18.14
N ARG A 36 6.37 -7.65 19.29
CA ARG A 36 7.20 -8.30 20.32
C ARG A 36 6.44 -9.37 21.12
N HIS A 37 5.13 -9.24 21.24
CA HIS A 37 4.30 -10.12 22.07
C HIS A 37 3.37 -11.03 21.25
N ASP A 38 3.14 -10.69 19.99
CA ASP A 38 2.26 -11.43 19.07
C ASP A 38 3.09 -11.99 17.91
N LYS A 39 3.49 -13.26 18.03
CA LYS A 39 4.34 -13.94 17.04
C LYS A 39 3.69 -14.04 15.67
N PHE A 40 2.36 -14.23 15.63
CA PHE A 40 1.65 -14.32 14.37
C PHE A 40 1.67 -12.97 13.65
N TYR A 41 1.38 -11.90 14.39
CA TYR A 41 1.48 -10.55 13.83
C TYR A 41 2.90 -10.23 13.37
N ALA A 42 3.92 -10.56 14.17
CA ALA A 42 5.32 -10.33 13.83
C ALA A 42 5.73 -10.98 12.50
N LYS A 43 5.31 -12.23 12.29
CA LYS A 43 5.62 -13.01 11.08
C LYS A 43 4.86 -12.50 9.86
N HIS A 44 3.61 -12.06 10.05
CA HIS A 44 2.68 -11.82 8.94
C HIS A 44 2.29 -10.36 8.72
N MET A 45 2.85 -9.39 9.45
CA MET A 45 2.51 -7.97 9.28
C MET A 45 2.78 -7.44 7.87
N LEU A 46 3.76 -8.04 7.16
CA LEU A 46 4.17 -7.66 5.80
C LEU A 46 3.72 -8.67 4.74
N SER A 47 3.07 -9.77 5.13
CA SER A 47 2.61 -10.80 4.20
C SER A 47 1.39 -10.33 3.39
N ASP A 48 1.20 -10.91 2.21
CA ASP A 48 -0.01 -10.72 1.43
C ASP A 48 -1.23 -11.35 2.11
N TRP A 49 -2.42 -10.86 1.74
CA TRP A 49 -3.68 -11.28 2.32
C TRP A 49 -3.97 -12.79 2.14
N GLY A 50 -3.57 -13.37 1.01
CA GLY A 50 -3.78 -14.79 0.72
C GLY A 50 -2.98 -15.67 1.67
N THR A 51 -1.70 -15.36 1.86
CA THR A 51 -0.83 -16.06 2.81
C THR A 51 -1.36 -15.94 4.24
N VAL A 52 -1.79 -14.74 4.66
CA VAL A 52 -2.37 -14.53 6.00
C VAL A 52 -3.62 -15.41 6.21
N CYS A 53 -4.49 -15.52 5.20
CA CYS A 53 -5.67 -16.40 5.23
C CYS A 53 -5.32 -17.86 5.53
N VAL A 54 -4.34 -18.41 4.79
CA VAL A 54 -3.92 -19.81 4.94
C VAL A 54 -3.27 -20.05 6.30
N GLU A 55 -2.38 -19.16 6.74
CA GLU A 55 -1.66 -19.31 8.00
C GLU A 55 -2.60 -19.18 9.22
N ALA A 56 -3.64 -18.34 9.13
CA ALA A 56 -4.64 -18.26 10.18
C ALA A 56 -5.53 -19.51 10.26
N GLN A 57 -5.85 -20.13 9.12
CA GLN A 57 -6.54 -21.44 9.11
C GLN A 57 -5.70 -22.48 9.83
N GLY A 58 -4.38 -22.54 9.54
CA GLY A 58 -3.45 -23.39 10.26
C GLY A 58 -3.43 -23.13 11.77
N MET A 59 -3.50 -21.86 12.20
CA MET A 59 -3.60 -21.52 13.63
C MET A 59 -4.87 -22.07 14.29
N VAL A 60 -6.01 -22.02 13.58
CA VAL A 60 -7.28 -22.58 14.06
C VAL A 60 -7.19 -24.10 14.19
N GLU A 61 -6.60 -24.78 13.21
CA GLU A 61 -6.40 -26.23 13.23
C GLU A 61 -5.45 -26.69 14.35
N GLU A 62 -4.35 -25.97 14.58
CA GLU A 62 -3.41 -26.22 15.68
C GLU A 62 -4.11 -26.06 17.04
N TYR A 63 -4.91 -25.01 17.20
CA TYR A 63 -5.69 -24.79 18.42
C TYR A 63 -6.72 -25.92 18.64
N GLN A 64 -7.48 -26.30 17.60
CA GLN A 64 -8.45 -27.39 17.70
C GLN A 64 -7.79 -28.71 18.08
N SER A 65 -6.61 -29.00 17.54
CA SER A 65 -5.83 -30.20 17.86
C SER A 65 -5.33 -30.19 19.31
N SER A 66 -4.85 -29.04 19.78
CA SER A 66 -4.43 -28.82 21.18
C SER A 66 -5.59 -29.00 22.16
N VAL A 67 -6.79 -28.52 21.82
CA VAL A 67 -8.00 -28.71 22.62
C VAL A 67 -8.46 -30.17 22.63
N LYS A 68 -8.42 -30.86 21.48
CA LYS A 68 -8.78 -32.28 21.36
C LYS A 68 -7.85 -33.16 22.18
N SER A 69 -6.53 -32.95 22.11
CA SER A 69 -5.56 -33.71 22.91
C SER A 69 -5.77 -33.55 24.42
N THR A 70 -6.20 -32.36 24.86
CA THR A 70 -6.53 -32.08 26.27
C THR A 70 -7.86 -32.70 26.71
N LYS A 71 -8.80 -32.94 25.78
CA LYS A 71 -10.13 -33.52 26.03
C LYS A 71 -10.22 -35.05 25.86
N ASN A 72 -9.44 -35.63 24.95
CA ASN A 72 -9.57 -37.03 24.50
C ASN A 72 -8.64 -38.05 25.20
N LYS A 73 -7.92 -37.70 26.28
CA LYS A 73 -7.31 -38.77 27.11
C LYS A 73 -8.44 -39.63 27.69
N PRO A 74 -8.48 -40.95 27.40
CA PRO A 74 -9.60 -41.81 27.75
C PRO A 74 -9.83 -41.82 29.27
N LYS A 75 -11.10 -41.83 29.65
CA LYS A 75 -11.55 -42.20 31.00
C LYS A 75 -11.35 -43.71 31.18
N ASP A 76 -10.11 -44.18 31.25
CA ASP A 76 -9.89 -45.51 31.81
C ASP A 76 -9.96 -45.41 33.33
N GLU A 77 -11.02 -46.00 33.86
CA GLU A 77 -11.66 -45.75 35.16
C GLU A 77 -10.85 -46.23 36.38
N LYS A 78 -9.53 -46.49 36.25
CA LYS A 78 -8.72 -47.09 37.33
C LYS A 78 -7.35 -46.48 37.61
N SER A 79 -6.92 -45.45 36.89
CA SER A 79 -5.80 -44.60 37.35
C SER A 79 -5.93 -43.20 36.74
N THR A 80 -6.63 -42.30 37.43
CA THR A 80 -6.36 -40.87 37.24
C THR A 80 -5.04 -40.59 37.95
N ASP A 81 -3.92 -40.90 37.29
CA ASP A 81 -2.61 -40.55 37.80
C ASP A 81 -2.58 -39.05 38.05
N ALA A 82 -2.20 -38.65 39.26
CA ALA A 82 -2.15 -37.25 39.65
C ALA A 82 -1.25 -36.42 38.72
N ASP A 83 -0.29 -37.06 38.07
CA ASP A 83 0.61 -36.47 37.08
C ASP A 83 -0.12 -36.11 35.77
N ASP A 84 -1.07 -36.92 35.33
CA ASP A 84 -1.90 -36.63 34.15
C ASP A 84 -2.83 -35.44 34.37
N LEU A 85 -3.32 -35.25 35.60
CA LEU A 85 -4.08 -34.07 35.99
C LEU A 85 -3.18 -32.83 36.10
N ARG A 86 -1.97 -32.97 36.65
CA ARG A 86 -0.96 -31.89 36.71
C ARG A 86 -0.59 -31.38 35.33
N ASP A 87 -0.37 -32.27 34.38
CA ASP A 87 -0.01 -31.92 33.01
C ASP A 87 -1.13 -31.20 32.27
N ARG A 88 -2.39 -31.58 32.52
CA ARG A 88 -3.54 -30.85 31.97
C ARG A 88 -3.65 -29.46 32.56
N ILE A 89 -3.52 -29.33 33.89
CA ILE A 89 -3.59 -28.03 34.58
C ILE A 89 -2.45 -27.11 34.13
N SER A 90 -1.25 -27.63 33.89
CA SER A 90 -0.11 -26.85 33.42
C SER A 90 -0.29 -26.33 31.99
N GLN A 91 -1.04 -27.04 31.15
CA GLN A 91 -1.30 -26.66 29.75
C GLN A 91 -2.47 -25.67 29.58
N LEU A 92 -3.42 -25.61 30.51
CA LEU A 92 -4.60 -24.73 30.41
C LEU A 92 -4.27 -23.24 30.18
N PRO A 93 -3.30 -22.61 30.87
CA PRO A 93 -2.94 -21.22 30.61
C PRO A 93 -2.43 -20.99 29.18
N LYS A 94 -1.68 -21.95 28.63
CA LYS A 94 -1.14 -21.87 27.26
C LYS A 94 -2.28 -21.94 26.23
N ILE A 95 -3.21 -22.88 26.39
CA ILE A 95 -4.38 -23.04 25.51
C ILE A 95 -5.27 -21.78 25.56
N LYS A 96 -5.50 -21.22 26.76
CA LYS A 96 -6.25 -19.95 26.90
C LYS A 96 -5.57 -18.80 26.16
N ARG A 97 -4.25 -18.65 26.29
CA ARG A 97 -3.48 -17.61 25.57
C ARG A 97 -3.56 -17.81 24.04
N GLN A 98 -3.43 -19.04 23.56
CA GLN A 98 -3.58 -19.36 22.14
C GLN A 98 -4.99 -19.03 21.63
N ALA A 99 -6.04 -19.34 22.41
CA ALA A 99 -7.42 -19.03 22.05
C ALA A 99 -7.65 -17.52 21.86
N VAL A 100 -7.12 -16.69 22.78
CA VAL A 100 -7.25 -15.23 22.72
C VAL A 100 -6.52 -14.67 21.50
N ASN A 101 -5.28 -15.11 21.26
CA ASN A 101 -4.50 -14.63 20.11
C ASN A 101 -5.14 -15.05 18.77
N MET A 102 -5.59 -16.29 18.67
CA MET A 102 -6.30 -16.80 17.50
C MET A 102 -7.59 -16.03 17.24
N ARG A 103 -8.42 -15.84 18.27
CA ARG A 103 -9.68 -15.09 18.15
C ARG A 103 -9.43 -13.69 17.60
N LYS A 104 -8.42 -12.98 18.13
CA LYS A 104 -8.04 -11.66 17.63
C LYS A 104 -7.80 -11.67 16.11
N HIS A 105 -6.91 -12.53 15.62
CA HIS A 105 -6.55 -12.55 14.21
C HIS A 105 -7.71 -13.02 13.32
N VAL A 106 -8.46 -14.03 13.76
CA VAL A 106 -9.65 -14.51 13.02
C VAL A 106 -10.75 -13.44 12.94
N ASP A 107 -11.03 -12.72 14.02
CA ASP A 107 -12.03 -11.64 14.05
C ASP A 107 -11.62 -10.50 13.09
N VAL A 108 -10.37 -10.04 13.17
CA VAL A 108 -9.79 -9.01 12.28
C VAL A 108 -9.89 -9.45 10.82
N MET A 109 -9.52 -10.70 10.56
CA MET A 109 -9.49 -11.21 9.20
C MET A 109 -10.88 -11.39 8.60
N THR A 110 -11.84 -11.83 9.41
CA THR A 110 -13.24 -11.95 9.02
C THR A 110 -13.80 -10.58 8.64
N GLU A 111 -13.50 -9.54 9.41
CA GLU A 111 -13.96 -8.18 9.09
C GLU A 111 -13.29 -7.63 7.82
N ILE A 112 -11.96 -7.82 7.66
CA ILE A 112 -11.27 -7.44 6.41
C ILE A 112 -11.88 -8.17 5.20
N GLY A 113 -12.10 -9.49 5.31
CA GLY A 113 -12.70 -10.29 4.25
C GLY A 113 -14.12 -9.83 3.88
N LYS A 114 -14.91 -9.43 4.88
CA LYS A 114 -16.24 -8.83 4.69
C LYS A 114 -16.14 -7.49 3.95
N GLN A 115 -15.21 -6.61 4.34
CA GLN A 115 -15.02 -5.31 3.68
C GLN A 115 -14.62 -5.46 2.20
N ILE A 116 -13.72 -6.39 1.89
CA ILE A 116 -13.29 -6.68 0.51
C ILE A 116 -14.48 -7.09 -0.36
N ARG A 117 -15.36 -7.97 0.16
CA ARG A 117 -16.54 -8.47 -0.57
C ARG A 117 -17.59 -7.38 -0.75
N ILE A 118 -17.96 -6.68 0.31
CA ILE A 118 -19.02 -5.65 0.26
C ILE A 118 -18.63 -4.55 -0.71
N ARG A 119 -17.36 -4.12 -0.72
CA ARG A 119 -16.87 -3.00 -1.53
C ARG A 119 -16.33 -3.42 -2.91
N ASN A 120 -16.43 -4.70 -3.26
CA ASN A 120 -15.91 -5.29 -4.50
C ASN A 120 -14.44 -4.92 -4.80
N LEU A 121 -13.56 -5.01 -3.79
CA LEU A 121 -12.19 -4.45 -3.89
C LEU A 121 -11.26 -5.25 -4.81
N PHE A 122 -11.60 -6.48 -5.19
CA PHE A 122 -10.79 -7.25 -6.13
C PHE A 122 -10.83 -6.66 -7.53
N ASP A 123 -12.03 -6.35 -8.05
CA ASP A 123 -12.17 -5.78 -9.39
C ASP A 123 -11.56 -4.37 -9.46
N ILE A 124 -11.83 -3.55 -8.43
CA ILE A 124 -11.27 -2.21 -8.30
C ILE A 124 -9.74 -2.30 -8.21
N GLY A 125 -9.21 -3.12 -7.29
CA GLY A 125 -7.77 -3.27 -7.09
C GLY A 125 -7.04 -3.81 -8.31
N ALA A 126 -7.65 -4.71 -9.08
CA ALA A 126 -7.08 -5.20 -10.33
C ALA A 126 -6.94 -4.08 -11.37
N LEU A 127 -7.97 -3.23 -11.52
CA LEU A 127 -7.91 -2.10 -12.44
C LEU A 127 -6.93 -1.02 -11.97
N GLU A 128 -6.85 -0.74 -10.66
CA GLU A 128 -5.87 0.19 -10.11
C GLU A 128 -4.44 -0.22 -10.48
N GLN A 129 -4.11 -1.51 -10.33
CA GLN A 129 -2.78 -2.02 -10.71
C GLN A 129 -2.53 -1.94 -12.22
N ASP A 130 -3.54 -2.24 -13.04
CA ASP A 130 -3.43 -2.17 -14.51
C ASP A 130 -3.19 -0.72 -14.97
N ILE A 131 -3.94 0.26 -14.46
CA ILE A 131 -3.78 1.69 -14.77
C ILE A 131 -2.36 2.17 -14.47
N MET A 132 -1.78 1.75 -13.33
CA MET A 132 -0.42 2.14 -12.95
C MET A 132 0.64 1.55 -13.87
N ARG A 133 0.41 0.32 -14.37
CA ARG A 133 1.48 -0.47 -15.00
C ARG A 133 1.44 -0.42 -16.53
N THR A 134 0.27 -0.48 -17.12
CA THR A 134 0.07 -0.50 -18.57
C THR A 134 -0.40 0.87 -19.05
N TYR A 135 -0.23 1.15 -20.34
CA TYR A 135 -0.75 2.35 -20.98
C TYR A 135 -1.83 1.96 -21.98
N ALA A 136 -3.08 1.92 -21.52
CA ALA A 136 -4.23 1.58 -22.35
C ALA A 136 -5.45 2.48 -22.02
N PRO A 137 -5.40 3.80 -22.37
CA PRO A 137 -6.40 4.78 -21.94
C PRO A 137 -7.84 4.37 -22.25
N ARG A 138 -8.11 3.88 -23.48
CA ARG A 138 -9.46 3.48 -23.92
C ARG A 138 -9.98 2.23 -23.21
N ASP A 139 -9.11 1.24 -22.99
CA ASP A 139 -9.50 0.00 -22.31
C ASP A 139 -9.76 0.26 -20.82
N HIS A 140 -8.89 1.04 -20.18
CA HIS A 140 -9.07 1.46 -18.79
C HIS A 140 -10.31 2.33 -18.61
N TRP A 141 -10.61 3.22 -19.57
CA TRP A 141 -11.84 4.01 -19.58
C TRP A 141 -13.08 3.12 -19.64
N ARG A 142 -13.09 2.14 -20.55
CA ARG A 142 -14.19 1.16 -20.66
C ARG A 142 -14.40 0.41 -19.35
N LYS A 143 -13.34 -0.13 -18.74
CA LYS A 143 -13.42 -0.86 -17.46
C LYS A 143 -13.86 0.05 -16.30
N LEU A 144 -13.37 1.30 -16.25
CA LEU A 144 -13.80 2.29 -15.26
C LEU A 144 -15.30 2.58 -15.39
N ARG A 145 -15.77 2.82 -16.61
CA ARG A 145 -17.19 3.04 -16.92
C ARG A 145 -18.03 1.86 -16.45
N GLU A 146 -17.60 0.64 -16.76
CA GLU A 146 -18.27 -0.60 -16.35
C GLU A 146 -18.41 -0.69 -14.81
N ILE A 147 -17.33 -0.40 -14.07
CA ILE A 147 -17.35 -0.39 -12.59
C ILE A 147 -18.28 0.69 -12.02
N VAL A 148 -18.31 1.87 -12.64
CA VAL A 148 -19.13 3.01 -12.18
C VAL A 148 -20.61 2.79 -12.47
N GLU A 149 -20.94 2.25 -13.64
CA GLU A 149 -22.32 2.00 -14.08
C GLU A 149 -22.91 0.74 -13.43
N CYS A 150 -22.05 -0.22 -13.02
CA CYS A 150 -22.47 -1.36 -12.23
C CYS A 150 -22.99 -0.90 -10.86
N LYS A 151 -24.31 -1.01 -10.64
CA LYS A 151 -25.00 -0.77 -9.35
C LYS A 151 -24.62 -1.76 -8.23
N ASN A 152 -23.59 -2.57 -8.41
CA ASN A 152 -23.04 -3.38 -7.33
C ASN A 152 -22.51 -2.44 -6.24
N ALA A 153 -22.48 -2.90 -4.99
CA ALA A 153 -22.25 -2.10 -3.78
C ALA A 153 -20.83 -1.52 -3.63
N SER A 154 -20.26 -0.95 -4.69
CA SER A 154 -19.00 -0.23 -4.69
C SER A 154 -19.13 1.05 -3.87
N ASN A 155 -18.26 1.22 -2.88
CA ASN A 155 -18.25 2.40 -2.03
C ASN A 155 -17.86 3.63 -2.87
N THR A 156 -18.59 4.74 -2.72
CA THR A 156 -18.32 6.03 -3.40
C THR A 156 -16.86 6.44 -3.28
N ARG A 157 -16.22 6.21 -2.12
CA ARG A 157 -14.82 6.59 -1.88
C ARG A 157 -13.84 5.75 -2.71
N ASP A 158 -14.10 4.46 -2.90
CA ASP A 158 -13.25 3.59 -3.73
C ASP A 158 -13.32 3.99 -5.20
N ILE A 159 -14.53 4.29 -5.68
CA ILE A 159 -14.74 4.78 -7.05
C ILE A 159 -14.03 6.12 -7.24
N LEU A 160 -14.15 7.05 -6.29
CA LEU A 160 -13.45 8.34 -6.35
C LEU A 160 -11.92 8.16 -6.38
N ARG A 161 -11.37 7.25 -5.56
CA ARG A 161 -9.93 6.95 -5.58
C ARG A 161 -9.49 6.42 -6.95
N LEU A 162 -10.21 5.44 -7.48
CA LEU A 162 -9.93 4.86 -8.80
C LEU A 162 -10.03 5.92 -9.92
N ALA A 163 -11.03 6.80 -9.85
CA ALA A 163 -11.21 7.91 -10.78
C ALA A 163 -10.04 8.90 -10.71
N LEU A 164 -9.58 9.28 -9.51
CA LEU A 164 -8.41 10.15 -9.35
C LEU A 164 -7.14 9.50 -9.90
N LEU A 165 -6.93 8.20 -9.66
CA LEU A 165 -5.79 7.47 -10.22
C LEU A 165 -5.82 7.46 -11.75
N PHE A 166 -7.00 7.28 -12.35
CA PHE A 166 -7.18 7.39 -13.80
C PHE A 166 -6.83 8.79 -14.31
N ILE A 167 -7.34 9.84 -13.66
CA ILE A 167 -7.08 11.24 -14.03
C ILE A 167 -5.59 11.56 -13.92
N LEU A 168 -4.92 11.16 -12.83
CA LEU A 168 -3.50 11.39 -12.64
C LEU A 168 -2.66 10.70 -13.72
N ARG A 169 -3.04 9.49 -14.12
CA ARG A 169 -2.33 8.71 -15.15
C ARG A 169 -2.50 9.29 -16.55
N TYR A 170 -3.68 9.80 -16.86
CA TYR A 170 -4.09 10.25 -18.20
C TYR A 170 -4.36 11.76 -18.25
N GLU A 171 -3.67 12.53 -17.42
CA GLU A 171 -3.83 13.98 -17.29
C GLU A 171 -3.63 14.73 -18.61
N ALA A 172 -2.70 14.25 -19.44
CA ALA A 172 -2.38 14.83 -20.75
C ALA A 172 -3.25 14.28 -21.90
N GLU A 173 -4.09 13.26 -21.65
CA GLU A 173 -4.95 12.69 -22.69
C GLU A 173 -6.12 13.61 -23.00
N ASP A 174 -6.45 13.70 -24.29
CA ASP A 174 -7.67 14.37 -24.73
C ASP A 174 -8.86 13.47 -24.41
N GLY A 175 -9.77 13.98 -23.59
CA GLY A 175 -11.00 13.29 -23.19
C GLY A 175 -11.84 12.83 -24.38
N SER A 176 -11.80 13.56 -25.49
CA SER A 176 -12.48 13.17 -26.73
C SER A 176 -11.90 11.89 -27.37
N SER A 177 -10.64 11.54 -27.09
CA SER A 177 -10.00 10.30 -27.55
C SER A 177 -10.38 9.08 -26.69
N LEU A 178 -10.83 9.33 -25.45
CA LEU A 178 -11.28 8.29 -24.52
C LEU A 178 -12.69 7.80 -24.85
N THR A 179 -13.58 8.72 -25.25
CA THR A 179 -14.98 8.44 -25.57
C THR A 179 -15.20 8.42 -27.08
N SER A 180 -15.81 7.36 -27.61
CA SER A 180 -16.29 7.35 -29.01
C SER A 180 -17.50 8.26 -29.25
N GLU A 181 -18.11 8.81 -28.19
CA GLU A 181 -19.36 9.58 -28.20
C GLU A 181 -19.08 11.08 -28.07
N THR A 182 -18.93 11.78 -29.20
CA THR A 182 -18.55 13.21 -29.24
C THR A 182 -19.73 14.20 -29.07
N SER A 183 -20.99 13.75 -29.05
CA SER A 183 -22.13 14.63 -29.29
C SER A 183 -22.91 15.13 -28.05
N GLY A 184 -22.76 14.50 -26.88
CA GLY A 184 -23.46 14.88 -25.63
C GLY A 184 -22.55 15.58 -24.60
N PHE A 185 -21.39 14.99 -24.33
CA PHE A 185 -20.44 15.35 -23.27
C PHE A 185 -19.83 16.76 -23.42
N THR A 186 -19.66 17.23 -24.66
CA THR A 186 -18.97 18.49 -24.96
C THR A 186 -19.78 19.72 -24.56
N LYS A 187 -21.12 19.70 -24.61
CA LYS A 187 -21.94 20.91 -24.41
C LYS A 187 -22.00 21.41 -22.97
N ALA A 188 -21.82 20.54 -21.97
CA ALA A 188 -21.92 20.92 -20.56
C ALA A 188 -20.64 21.61 -20.03
N PHE A 189 -19.47 21.28 -20.59
CA PHE A 189 -18.17 21.76 -20.08
C PHE A 189 -17.33 22.59 -21.06
N THR A 190 -17.70 22.70 -22.35
CA THR A 190 -17.02 23.66 -23.27
C THR A 190 -17.11 25.11 -22.80
N ASN A 191 -18.12 25.46 -22.00
CA ASN A 191 -18.26 26.79 -21.38
C ASN A 191 -17.37 27.01 -20.14
N LEU A 192 -16.61 26.00 -19.70
CA LEU A 192 -15.73 26.07 -18.53
C LEU A 192 -14.24 25.99 -18.88
N SER A 193 -13.88 26.29 -20.13
CA SER A 193 -12.49 26.56 -20.51
C SER A 193 -12.12 27.97 -20.08
N VAL A 194 -11.58 28.11 -18.86
CA VAL A 194 -11.02 29.38 -18.38
C VAL A 194 -9.50 29.38 -18.63
N THR A 195 -9.17 30.17 -19.67
CA THR A 195 -7.92 30.89 -19.98
C THR A 195 -6.69 30.11 -20.43
N GLY A 196 -6.23 30.42 -21.66
CA GLY A 196 -4.80 30.59 -21.91
C GLY A 196 -4.20 30.02 -23.20
N SER A 197 -4.70 30.36 -24.39
CA SER A 197 -3.88 30.82 -25.52
C SER A 197 -4.75 30.98 -26.78
N SER A 198 -4.62 32.16 -27.39
CA SER A 198 -4.94 32.39 -28.79
C SER A 198 -4.18 31.38 -29.65
N ASP A 199 -4.93 30.56 -30.38
CA ASP A 199 -4.69 30.14 -31.77
C ASP A 199 -5.42 28.81 -32.04
N ASP A 200 -6.54 28.90 -32.74
CA ASP A 200 -7.09 27.91 -33.67
C ASP A 200 -7.02 26.40 -33.29
N ALA A 201 -7.42 26.03 -32.08
CA ALA A 201 -7.56 24.64 -31.67
C ALA A 201 -8.98 24.37 -31.13
N SER A 202 -9.62 23.33 -31.67
CA SER A 202 -10.89 22.78 -31.17
C SER A 202 -10.90 22.68 -29.62
N PRO A 203 -12.06 22.88 -28.96
CA PRO A 203 -12.13 22.79 -27.50
C PRO A 203 -11.68 21.40 -27.04
N LYS A 204 -10.50 21.32 -26.42
CA LYS A 204 -9.97 20.07 -25.86
C LYS A 204 -10.68 19.80 -24.54
N VAL A 205 -11.37 18.67 -24.46
CA VAL A 205 -11.99 18.21 -23.20
C VAL A 205 -10.92 17.46 -22.43
N SER A 206 -10.70 17.78 -21.16
CA SER A 206 -9.71 17.04 -20.34
C SER A 206 -10.27 15.69 -19.90
N ALA A 207 -9.40 14.70 -19.68
CA ALA A 207 -9.78 13.43 -19.06
C ALA A 207 -10.51 13.62 -17.71
N ALA A 208 -10.11 14.64 -16.94
CA ALA A 208 -10.76 15.01 -15.68
C ALA A 208 -12.23 15.42 -15.86
N ALA A 209 -12.55 16.17 -16.91
CA ALA A 209 -13.92 16.59 -17.19
C ALA A 209 -14.82 15.40 -17.54
N VAL A 210 -14.33 14.49 -18.40
CA VAL A 210 -15.09 13.29 -18.81
C VAL A 210 -15.33 12.37 -17.61
N VAL A 211 -14.33 12.15 -16.77
CA VAL A 211 -14.46 11.33 -15.56
C VAL A 211 -15.48 11.95 -14.60
N LEU A 212 -15.45 13.27 -14.38
CA LEU A 212 -16.44 13.93 -13.52
C LEU A 212 -17.86 13.81 -14.03
N GLU A 213 -18.07 13.95 -15.34
CA GLU A 213 -19.39 13.78 -15.93
C GLU A 213 -19.92 12.36 -15.72
N LEU A 214 -19.06 11.34 -15.88
CA LEU A 214 -19.41 9.95 -15.60
C LEU A 214 -19.81 9.76 -14.12
N LEU A 215 -19.06 10.36 -13.18
CA LEU A 215 -19.36 10.27 -11.76
C LEU A 215 -20.67 10.97 -11.40
N HIS A 216 -20.88 12.20 -11.87
CA HIS A 216 -22.09 12.98 -11.61
C HIS A 216 -23.33 12.35 -12.22
N SER A 217 -23.23 11.79 -13.43
CA SER A 217 -24.34 11.08 -14.09
C SER A 217 -24.79 9.83 -13.32
N ASN A 218 -23.90 9.25 -12.52
CA ASN A 218 -24.19 8.11 -11.64
C ASN A 218 -24.38 8.53 -10.17
N GLU A 219 -24.56 9.83 -9.91
CA GLU A 219 -24.76 10.41 -8.57
C GLU A 219 -23.62 10.13 -7.56
N ILE A 220 -22.41 9.82 -8.05
CA ILE A 220 -21.22 9.54 -7.25
C ILE A 220 -20.45 10.84 -7.04
N GLY A 221 -20.07 11.11 -5.79
CA GLY A 221 -19.21 12.26 -5.47
C GLY A 221 -19.85 13.61 -5.78
N ARG A 222 -21.11 13.83 -5.37
CA ARG A 222 -21.83 15.09 -5.58
C ARG A 222 -21.09 16.34 -5.07
N SER A 223 -20.23 16.18 -4.06
CA SER A 223 -19.38 17.25 -3.51
C SER A 223 -18.07 17.48 -4.28
N THR A 224 -17.73 16.59 -5.21
CA THR A 224 -16.52 16.65 -6.05
C THR A 224 -16.80 17.55 -7.24
N SER A 225 -15.99 18.59 -7.42
CA SER A 225 -16.10 19.55 -8.53
C SER A 225 -14.81 19.59 -9.35
N LEU A 226 -14.88 20.14 -10.56
CA LEU A 226 -13.69 20.38 -11.39
C LEU A 226 -12.64 21.23 -10.67
N ILE A 227 -13.08 22.20 -9.87
CA ILE A 227 -12.19 23.09 -9.11
C ILE A 227 -11.37 22.28 -8.11
N LYS A 228 -12.01 21.37 -7.37
CA LYS A 228 -11.31 20.49 -6.42
C LYS A 228 -10.34 19.53 -7.11
N ILE A 229 -10.74 18.95 -8.24
CA ILE A 229 -9.84 18.09 -9.02
C ILE A 229 -8.68 18.90 -9.59
N LYS A 230 -8.92 20.14 -10.03
CA LYS A 230 -7.85 21.02 -10.49
C LYS A 230 -6.86 21.33 -9.37
N HIS A 231 -7.34 21.71 -8.18
CA HIS A 231 -6.46 21.90 -7.02
C HIS A 231 -5.68 20.63 -6.66
N PHE A 232 -6.32 19.47 -6.76
CA PHE A 232 -5.65 18.19 -6.58
C PHE A 232 -4.56 17.95 -7.63
N LEU A 233 -4.80 18.28 -8.90
CA LEU A 233 -3.80 18.18 -9.97
C LEU A 233 -2.70 19.24 -9.86
N ASP A 234 -3.02 20.45 -9.42
CA ASP A 234 -2.01 21.48 -9.14
C ASP A 234 -1.04 21.01 -8.04
N ARG A 235 -1.52 20.18 -7.10
CA ARG A 235 -0.74 19.64 -5.97
C ARG A 235 -0.06 18.31 -6.24
N TYR A 236 -0.69 17.41 -7.01
CA TYR A 236 -0.25 16.01 -7.20
C TYR A 236 -0.18 15.58 -8.68
N GLY A 237 -0.54 16.46 -9.61
CA GLY A 237 -0.52 16.27 -11.06
C GLY A 237 0.88 16.21 -11.64
N SER A 238 1.00 16.14 -12.96
CA SER A 238 2.25 15.86 -13.66
C SER A 238 3.30 16.92 -13.38
N ASP A 239 2.88 18.18 -13.31
CA ASP A 239 3.76 19.33 -13.06
C ASP A 239 4.30 19.33 -11.62
N ALA A 240 3.46 19.00 -10.62
CA ALA A 240 3.92 18.83 -9.24
C ALA A 240 4.77 17.55 -9.08
N ARG A 241 4.44 16.49 -9.82
CA ARG A 241 5.24 15.28 -9.93
C ARG A 241 6.52 15.49 -10.75
N CYS A 242 6.81 16.67 -11.31
CA CYS A 242 8.09 16.91 -11.98
C CYS A 242 9.30 16.81 -11.04
N MET A 243 9.11 16.85 -9.71
CA MET A 243 10.16 16.45 -8.76
C MET A 243 10.33 14.91 -8.64
N ASN A 244 9.35 14.14 -9.10
CA ASN A 244 9.35 12.67 -9.22
C ASN A 244 9.54 12.18 -10.66
N GLN A 245 9.44 13.06 -11.67
CA GLN A 245 9.79 12.78 -13.05
C GLN A 245 11.13 13.45 -13.36
N PRO A 246 12.22 12.68 -13.39
CA PRO A 246 13.54 13.22 -13.63
C PRO A 246 13.59 14.06 -14.92
N SER A 247 14.46 15.07 -14.96
CA SER A 247 14.80 15.81 -16.19
C SER A 247 15.06 14.89 -17.39
N LYS A 248 15.03 15.41 -18.62
CA LYS A 248 15.29 14.60 -19.83
C LYS A 248 16.62 13.81 -19.73
N SER A 249 17.61 14.38 -19.04
CA SER A 249 18.91 13.76 -18.78
C SER A 249 18.83 12.65 -17.73
N SER A 250 18.20 12.92 -16.58
CA SER A 250 18.06 11.93 -15.50
C SER A 250 17.10 10.79 -15.87
N ARG A 251 16.14 10.98 -16.79
CA ARG A 251 15.29 9.88 -17.32
C ARG A 251 16.08 8.69 -17.86
N ASN A 252 17.27 8.90 -18.41
CA ASN A 252 18.09 7.80 -18.94
C ASN A 252 18.73 6.96 -17.81
N ILE A 253 19.14 7.60 -16.72
CA ILE A 253 19.67 6.95 -15.51
C ILE A 253 18.56 6.14 -14.83
N PHE A 254 17.37 6.72 -14.68
CA PHE A 254 16.24 6.00 -14.11
C PHE A 254 15.83 4.82 -15.01
N LYS A 255 15.78 4.99 -16.33
CA LYS A 255 15.48 3.88 -17.27
C LYS A 255 16.49 2.74 -17.19
N SER A 256 17.79 3.01 -17.04
CA SER A 256 18.80 1.95 -16.90
C SER A 256 18.67 1.21 -15.56
N VAL A 257 18.41 1.96 -14.48
CA VAL A 257 18.15 1.43 -13.13
C VAL A 257 16.88 0.58 -13.09
N PHE A 258 15.83 0.95 -13.84
CA PHE A 258 14.58 0.19 -14.00
C PHE A 258 14.70 -0.99 -14.98
N GLY A 259 15.52 -0.89 -16.03
CA GLY A 259 15.72 -1.94 -17.02
C GLY A 259 16.30 -3.22 -16.41
N VAL A 260 17.18 -3.08 -15.43
CA VAL A 260 17.80 -4.21 -14.69
C VAL A 260 16.85 -4.82 -13.64
N VAL A 261 15.86 -4.07 -13.15
CA VAL A 261 14.86 -4.57 -12.18
C VAL A 261 13.80 -5.45 -12.85
N LYS A 262 13.51 -5.22 -14.13
CA LYS A 262 12.50 -5.98 -14.88
C LYS A 262 12.91 -7.44 -15.15
N SER A 263 14.21 -7.76 -15.12
CA SER A 263 14.73 -9.12 -15.30
C SER A 263 14.91 -9.90 -13.99
N ALA A 264 14.80 -9.24 -12.84
CA ALA A 264 15.05 -9.87 -11.53
C ALA A 264 13.79 -10.12 -10.70
N SER A 265 12.61 -9.73 -11.19
CA SER A 265 11.32 -9.91 -10.50
C SER A 265 10.37 -10.86 -11.25
N ALA A 266 10.91 -11.78 -12.06
CA ALA A 266 10.14 -12.84 -12.70
C ALA A 266 9.83 -13.98 -11.72
N ASP A 267 9.51 -13.65 -10.48
CA ASP A 267 9.07 -14.62 -9.49
C ASP A 267 7.54 -14.77 -9.60
N GLN A 268 7.10 -15.99 -9.86
CA GLN A 268 5.70 -16.35 -10.15
C GLN A 268 4.79 -16.26 -8.91
N SER A 269 5.30 -15.73 -7.79
CA SER A 269 4.67 -15.64 -6.47
C SER A 269 4.00 -14.30 -6.18
N GLN A 270 4.24 -13.27 -7.01
CA GLN A 270 3.70 -11.93 -6.75
C GLN A 270 2.20 -11.86 -7.08
N SER A 271 1.41 -11.59 -6.04
CA SER A 271 -0.04 -11.38 -6.17
C SER A 271 -0.33 -10.31 -7.22
N TRP A 272 -1.36 -10.53 -8.05
CA TRP A 272 -1.80 -9.56 -9.07
C TRP A 272 -2.09 -8.17 -8.48
N TYR A 273 -2.40 -8.13 -7.18
CA TYR A 273 -2.78 -6.94 -6.43
C TYR A 273 -1.60 -6.14 -5.85
N THR A 274 -0.35 -6.62 -5.97
CA THR A 274 0.84 -5.99 -5.35
C THR A 274 1.95 -5.66 -6.35
N GLN A 275 1.60 -5.40 -7.61
CA GLN A 275 2.57 -5.19 -8.69
C GLN A 275 3.24 -3.80 -8.67
N HIS A 276 2.54 -2.77 -8.18
CA HIS A 276 3.05 -1.41 -8.12
C HIS A 276 4.21 -1.26 -7.12
N LYS A 277 5.34 -0.71 -7.59
CA LYS A 277 6.48 -0.33 -6.74
C LYS A 277 6.50 1.19 -6.55
N PRO A 278 6.38 1.71 -5.32
CA PRO A 278 6.40 3.14 -5.05
C PRO A 278 7.73 3.79 -5.43
N PHE A 279 7.69 5.07 -5.82
CA PHE A 279 8.85 5.83 -6.28
C PHE A 279 10.00 5.89 -5.25
N VAL A 280 9.69 5.88 -3.95
CA VAL A 280 10.67 5.92 -2.87
C VAL A 280 11.71 4.79 -2.95
N THR A 281 11.33 3.61 -3.47
CA THR A 281 12.26 2.49 -3.70
C THR A 281 13.34 2.83 -4.73
N THR A 282 12.98 3.66 -5.71
CA THR A 282 13.92 4.13 -6.74
C THR A 282 14.90 5.11 -6.15
N LEU A 283 14.43 6.03 -5.30
CA LEU A 283 15.28 6.96 -4.56
C LEU A 283 16.26 6.21 -3.65
N ALA A 284 15.77 5.23 -2.90
CA ALA A 284 16.60 4.38 -2.05
C ALA A 284 17.70 3.67 -2.86
N LYS A 285 17.36 3.09 -4.01
CA LYS A 285 18.35 2.46 -4.90
C LYS A 285 19.38 3.44 -5.43
N LEU A 286 18.97 4.61 -5.91
CA LEU A 286 19.87 5.63 -6.43
C LEU A 286 20.80 6.18 -5.34
N LEU A 287 20.33 6.32 -4.11
CA LEU A 287 21.12 6.72 -2.96
C LEU A 287 22.17 5.67 -2.59
N LEU A 288 21.78 4.40 -2.55
CA LEU A 288 22.72 3.30 -2.26
C LEU A 288 23.80 3.18 -3.35
N GLU A 289 23.43 3.39 -4.61
CA GLU A 289 24.33 3.33 -5.78
C GLU A 289 25.09 4.64 -6.06
N GLU A 290 24.91 5.69 -5.25
CA GLU A 290 25.51 7.04 -5.44
C GLU A 290 25.23 7.69 -6.81
N ASN A 291 24.08 7.35 -7.40
CA ASN A 291 23.67 7.81 -8.73
C ASN A 291 22.49 8.80 -8.67
N LEU A 292 22.25 9.43 -7.52
CA LEU A 292 21.17 10.42 -7.37
C LEU A 292 21.52 11.70 -8.14
N PRO A 293 20.65 12.18 -9.05
CA PRO A 293 20.95 13.38 -9.82
C PRO A 293 20.87 14.63 -8.95
N LEU A 294 22.01 15.30 -8.78
CA LEU A 294 22.14 16.52 -7.97
C LEU A 294 21.35 17.72 -8.54
N THR A 295 20.96 17.68 -9.81
CA THR A 295 20.08 18.70 -10.42
C THR A 295 18.68 18.68 -9.83
N ASP A 296 18.17 17.47 -9.57
CA ASP A 296 16.82 17.24 -9.10
C ASP A 296 16.81 17.13 -7.55
N PHE A 297 17.93 16.67 -6.97
CA PHE A 297 18.15 16.48 -5.53
C PHE A 297 19.45 17.15 -5.06
N PRO A 298 19.47 18.48 -4.84
CA PRO A 298 20.67 19.20 -4.42
C PRO A 298 21.12 18.77 -3.02
N SER A 299 22.43 18.64 -2.83
CA SER A 299 23.02 18.39 -1.51
C SER A 299 23.26 19.71 -0.77
N TYR A 300 22.91 19.74 0.51
CA TYR A 300 23.20 20.86 1.39
C TYR A 300 24.29 20.45 2.39
N PRO A 301 25.46 21.11 2.40
CA PRO A 301 26.48 20.82 3.39
C PRO A 301 25.93 21.20 4.77
N THR A 302 26.03 20.27 5.72
CA THR A 302 25.67 20.57 7.10
C THR A 302 26.91 21.14 7.80
N ASN A 303 26.78 22.27 8.52
CA ASN A 303 27.85 22.85 9.33
C ASN A 303 28.19 22.03 10.59
N LEU A 304 27.79 20.75 10.63
CA LEU A 304 28.16 19.84 11.68
C LEU A 304 29.62 19.47 11.45
N THR A 305 30.49 19.81 12.41
CA THR A 305 31.86 19.29 12.49
C THR A 305 31.78 17.79 12.72
N ILE A 306 31.68 17.03 11.63
CA ILE A 306 31.78 15.58 11.66
C ILE A 306 33.27 15.28 11.75
N ASP A 307 33.71 14.75 12.90
CA ASP A 307 35.08 14.27 13.07
C ASP A 307 35.29 13.13 12.07
N GLU A 308 36.12 13.36 11.04
CA GLU A 308 36.30 12.48 9.86
C GLU A 308 36.60 11.03 10.27
N LYS A 309 37.25 10.84 11.44
CA LYS A 309 37.54 9.52 12.04
C LYS A 309 36.31 8.68 12.39
N THR A 310 35.13 9.30 12.50
CA THR A 310 33.87 8.62 12.84
C THR A 310 33.17 8.08 11.60
N LEU A 311 33.35 8.74 10.44
CA LEU A 311 32.71 8.37 9.18
C LEU A 311 33.43 7.22 8.46
N GLU A 312 34.75 7.13 8.64
CA GLU A 312 35.59 6.09 8.02
C GLU A 312 35.39 4.67 8.61
N LYS A 313 34.59 4.51 9.66
CA LYS A 313 34.51 3.27 10.45
C LYS A 313 33.23 2.45 10.31
N THR A 314 32.27 2.86 9.50
CA THR A 314 31.04 2.11 9.31
C THR A 314 30.91 1.62 7.87
N ASP A 315 31.03 0.31 7.68
CA ASP A 315 30.75 -0.39 6.42
C ASP A 315 29.26 -0.35 6.02
N SER A 316 28.41 0.30 6.83
CA SER A 316 26.99 0.52 6.57
C SER A 316 26.71 1.98 6.21
N ARG A 317 26.05 2.19 5.07
CA ARG A 317 25.47 3.49 4.73
C ARG A 317 24.15 3.63 5.46
N ASN A 318 24.08 4.57 6.39
CA ASN A 318 22.85 4.95 7.07
C ASN A 318 22.13 5.99 6.22
N ILE A 319 20.94 5.66 5.72
CA ILE A 319 20.12 6.56 4.91
C ILE A 319 18.85 6.87 5.70
N LEU A 320 18.59 8.15 5.94
CA LEU A 320 17.32 8.62 6.48
C LEU A 320 16.47 9.19 5.34
N ILE A 321 15.31 8.59 5.07
CA ILE A 321 14.32 9.12 4.13
C ILE A 321 13.13 9.62 4.94
N PHE A 322 12.90 10.94 4.92
CA PHE A 322 11.78 11.57 5.59
C PHE A 322 10.81 12.19 4.58
N VAL A 323 9.56 11.74 4.58
CA VAL A 323 8.53 12.22 3.65
C VAL A 323 7.59 13.19 4.36
N VAL A 324 7.58 14.44 3.90
CA VAL A 324 6.66 15.47 4.36
C VAL A 324 5.29 15.25 3.72
N GLY A 325 4.23 15.28 4.52
CA GLY A 325 2.85 15.05 4.07
C GLY A 325 2.31 13.67 4.45
N GLY A 326 3.21 12.71 4.69
CA GLY A 326 2.87 11.39 5.20
C GLY A 326 3.22 10.25 4.24
N VAL A 327 3.20 9.03 4.76
CA VAL A 327 3.50 7.79 4.01
C VAL A 327 2.46 6.74 4.30
N THR A 328 2.41 5.71 3.47
CA THR A 328 1.52 4.57 3.62
C THR A 328 2.26 3.35 4.17
N TYR A 329 1.52 2.45 4.83
CA TYR A 329 2.09 1.14 5.23
C TYR A 329 2.55 0.31 4.03
N THR A 330 1.97 0.54 2.85
CA THR A 330 2.41 -0.11 1.60
C THR A 330 3.82 0.33 1.22
N GLU A 331 4.13 1.62 1.31
CA GLU A 331 5.48 2.13 1.06
C GLU A 331 6.48 1.60 2.08
N ALA A 332 6.11 1.58 3.36
CA ALA A 332 6.96 1.00 4.41
C ALA A 332 7.25 -0.49 4.15
N ARG A 333 6.23 -1.29 3.81
CA ARG A 333 6.38 -2.71 3.46
C ARG A 333 7.32 -2.90 2.27
N VAL A 334 7.09 -2.17 1.18
CA VAL A 334 7.90 -2.32 -0.04
C VAL A 334 9.33 -1.83 0.18
N MET A 335 9.56 -0.84 1.05
CA MET A 335 10.90 -0.43 1.44
C MET A 335 11.64 -1.54 2.21
N GLU A 336 10.95 -2.21 3.13
CA GLU A 336 11.52 -3.33 3.90
C GLU A 336 11.88 -4.50 2.97
N GLU A 337 10.97 -4.87 2.07
CA GLU A 337 11.20 -5.89 1.03
C GLU A 337 12.39 -5.51 0.15
N PHE A 338 12.49 -4.25 -0.26
CA PHE A 338 13.62 -3.74 -1.03
C PHE A 338 14.96 -3.87 -0.26
N CYS A 339 14.99 -3.52 1.03
CA CYS A 339 16.20 -3.62 1.85
C CYS A 339 16.65 -5.08 2.01
N ALA A 340 15.71 -6.01 2.22
CA ALA A 340 15.98 -7.44 2.29
C ALA A 340 16.56 -7.97 0.97
N GLU A 341 15.87 -7.72 -0.16
CA GLU A 341 16.32 -8.12 -1.50
C GLU A 341 17.70 -7.55 -1.85
N TYR A 342 17.96 -6.29 -1.51
CA TYR A 342 19.23 -5.63 -1.80
C TYR A 342 20.38 -6.26 -0.99
N THR A 343 20.11 -6.62 0.26
CA THR A 343 21.07 -7.30 1.13
C THR A 343 21.44 -8.68 0.55
N GLU A 344 20.44 -9.49 0.18
CA GLU A 344 20.64 -10.81 -0.41
C GLU A 344 21.49 -10.73 -1.69
N LYS A 345 21.10 -9.86 -2.65
CA LYS A 345 21.83 -9.68 -3.91
C LYS A 345 23.27 -9.19 -3.72
N SER A 346 23.52 -8.42 -2.67
CA SER A 346 24.88 -7.94 -2.35
C SER A 346 25.75 -9.08 -1.82
N THR A 347 25.19 -10.02 -1.05
CA THR A 347 25.91 -11.21 -0.57
C THR A 347 26.24 -12.23 -1.67
N GLU A 348 25.35 -12.44 -2.64
CA GLU A 348 25.57 -13.36 -3.78
C GLU A 348 26.68 -12.87 -4.75
N LYS A 349 26.80 -11.55 -4.94
CA LYS A 349 27.87 -10.97 -5.78
C LYS A 349 29.26 -11.13 -5.16
N THR A 350 29.36 -11.21 -3.83
CA THR A 350 30.62 -11.43 -3.14
C THR A 350 31.08 -12.89 -3.17
N SER A 351 30.17 -13.87 -3.20
CA SER A 351 30.53 -15.29 -3.26
C SER A 351 30.94 -15.80 -4.65
N SER A 352 30.55 -15.08 -5.71
CA SER A 352 30.83 -15.45 -7.11
C SER A 352 32.14 -14.88 -7.70
N LYS A 353 32.82 -13.96 -7.00
CA LYS A 353 34.13 -13.42 -7.43
C LYS A 353 35.29 -14.15 -6.75
N LYS A 354 36.08 -14.90 -7.54
CA LYS A 354 37.30 -15.64 -7.13
C LYS A 354 38.53 -14.77 -6.78
N SER A 355 38.38 -13.48 -6.50
CA SER A 355 39.51 -12.60 -6.15
C SER A 355 39.12 -11.63 -5.04
N PRO A 356 40.00 -11.36 -4.06
CA PRO A 356 39.68 -10.53 -2.91
C PRO A 356 39.81 -9.04 -3.31
N SER A 357 38.83 -8.51 -4.04
CA SER A 357 38.67 -7.06 -4.13
C SER A 357 37.87 -6.60 -2.91
N LYS A 358 38.41 -5.65 -2.13
CA LYS A 358 37.80 -5.01 -0.96
C LYS A 358 36.53 -4.19 -1.31
N HIS A 359 35.49 -4.81 -1.83
CA HIS A 359 34.16 -4.21 -1.82
C HIS A 359 33.41 -4.79 -0.63
N THR A 360 33.43 -4.04 0.47
CA THR A 360 32.69 -4.41 1.67
C THR A 360 31.20 -4.45 1.33
N THR A 361 30.52 -5.52 1.74
CA THR A 361 29.09 -5.72 1.51
C THR A 361 28.32 -4.67 2.30
N ILE A 362 27.88 -3.60 1.64
CA ILE A 362 27.11 -2.53 2.29
C ILE A 362 25.73 -3.10 2.59
N THR A 363 25.46 -3.35 3.87
CA THR A 363 24.10 -3.61 4.34
C THR A 363 23.36 -2.29 4.36
N PRO A 364 22.25 -2.13 3.61
CA PRO A 364 21.49 -0.91 3.59
C PRO A 364 20.80 -0.73 4.96
N ASN A 365 21.17 0.32 5.70
CA ASN A 365 20.44 0.72 6.90
C ASN A 365 19.58 1.94 6.56
N ILE A 366 18.36 1.69 6.09
CA ILE A 366 17.42 2.73 5.68
C ILE A 366 16.39 2.95 6.79
N LEU A 367 16.41 4.14 7.37
CA LEU A 367 15.33 4.60 8.25
C LEU A 367 14.33 5.38 7.41
N PHE A 368 13.11 4.85 7.29
CA PHE A 368 12.02 5.47 6.54
C PHE A 368 10.99 6.04 7.50
N GLY A 369 10.70 7.34 7.37
CA GLY A 369 9.79 8.05 8.25
C GLY A 369 9.01 9.15 7.54
N SER A 370 8.04 9.72 8.25
CA SER A 370 7.16 10.75 7.70
C SER A 370 6.54 11.60 8.81
N THR A 371 5.78 12.62 8.41
CA THR A 371 4.96 13.41 9.33
C THR A 371 3.74 12.64 9.85
N ASN A 372 3.17 11.70 9.06
CA ASN A 372 1.99 10.91 9.45
C ASN A 372 1.85 9.62 8.61
N MET A 373 1.05 8.67 9.08
CA MET A 373 0.67 7.46 8.33
C MET A 373 -0.70 7.63 7.67
N LEU A 374 -0.71 7.78 6.34
CA LEU A 374 -1.92 8.07 5.57
C LEU A 374 -2.68 6.80 5.17
N THR A 375 -4.00 6.95 5.08
CA THR A 375 -4.92 6.03 4.39
C THR A 375 -5.45 6.71 3.14
N SER A 376 -5.99 5.93 2.19
CA SER A 376 -6.62 6.52 1.02
C SER A 376 -7.85 7.36 1.38
N SER A 377 -8.55 6.97 2.46
CA SER A 377 -9.70 7.75 2.97
C SER A 377 -9.26 9.12 3.51
N ALA A 378 -8.18 9.19 4.29
CA ALA A 378 -7.67 10.45 4.83
C ALA A 378 -7.21 11.41 3.72
N LEU A 379 -6.56 10.88 2.67
CA LEU A 379 -6.19 11.67 1.50
C LEU A 379 -7.41 12.25 0.78
N LEU A 380 -8.46 11.45 0.62
CA LEU A 380 -9.72 11.90 0.02
C LEU A 380 -10.43 12.94 0.90
N ASP A 381 -10.41 12.81 2.22
CA ASP A 381 -10.99 13.82 3.12
C ASP A 381 -10.24 15.14 3.01
N GLN A 382 -8.91 15.11 2.93
CA GLN A 382 -8.12 16.29 2.69
C GLN A 382 -8.51 16.97 1.37
N MET A 383 -8.63 16.20 0.28
CA MET A 383 -9.04 16.73 -1.03
C MET A 383 -10.49 17.26 -1.04
N LEU A 384 -11.41 16.65 -0.28
CA LEU A 384 -12.81 17.06 -0.27
C LEU A 384 -13.07 18.28 0.62
N ASN A 385 -12.21 18.53 1.61
CA ASN A 385 -12.34 19.61 2.58
C ASN A 385 -11.51 20.86 2.23
N GLU A 386 -10.43 20.71 1.46
CA GLU A 386 -9.75 21.80 0.75
C GLU A 386 -10.62 22.35 -0.40
#